data_AF-A0A952PZD7-F1
#
_entry.id   AF-A0A952PZD7-F1
#
_cell.length_a   1.000
_cell.length_b   1.000
_cell.length_c   1.000
_cell.angle_alpha   90.00
_cell.angle_beta   90.00
_cell.angle_gamma   90.00
#
_symmetry.space_group_name_H-M   'P 1'
#
loop_
_entity.id
_entity.type
_entity.pdbx_description
1 polymer ?
#
loop_
_entity_poly.entity_id
_entity_poly.type
_entity_poly.pdbx_seq_one_letter_code
_entity_poly.pdbx_strand_id
1 'polypeptide(L)'
;MRSRFFRLRYLMLIAVIVAIAVVLFVLSLASGPTVLQEGNGYADAMGHFTAPIPAGWTNASTSQYGMYTKGDSAMYLVTLEAADVKTGIAAAMALIAPTIDLTKATLMHTGDASAVNGVWQENVYQLGDGRIYYTDTQIKRNTAILTIFTAPSMIALMGSINDAHAVLVGIRFAGEEVVMATPNPTATAAPLPTTAVTLPALTGHYAVGRTIFTWVDSARQEIYAEDKAAKRILTVWAWYPADVVSDAQPAPYLTEAMSEAIKTIWAVNAAKITSHAVANAPISAAQPKYPVLVFSHGNQSNSAFSTALLEEIASHGYIVFGIDHTYNAFLTTLPDGQVIQALQAATPETDETLALRVADVRFVLDQIAALNTSESALAGHLDLAHLGLIGHSFGGATMAEACRQDQRCKAVAVIDVPLRGEVAVVGLSQPIMLMDSEVIPCDQFVREVQALSANPPFGLHDLCEAIKRDRQKAATAALTASSAAYHLSLVGTRHNSFTDLPFLVQQQPALKPNLGGVVTIDAERGWRVSSDYLLAFFGKHLRGETTSLLDGASAAYSEVIFDH
;
A
#
# COMPACT_ATOMS: atom_id res chain seq x y z
N MET A 1 -15.76 -3.77 20.00
CA MET A 1 -16.44 -2.95 18.96
C MET A 1 -15.48 -2.31 17.94
N ARG A 2 -14.19 -2.09 18.25
CA ARG A 2 -13.21 -1.44 17.34
C ARG A 2 -12.52 -2.34 16.30
N SER A 3 -12.49 -3.67 16.46
CA SER A 3 -11.90 -4.60 15.47
C SER A 3 -12.83 -4.99 14.31
N ARG A 4 -14.09 -4.54 14.33
CA ARG A 4 -15.11 -4.89 13.33
C ARG A 4 -15.17 -3.91 12.15
N PHE A 5 -14.64 -2.69 12.29
CA PHE A 5 -14.70 -1.65 11.26
C PHE A 5 -13.55 -1.72 10.24
N PHE A 6 -12.45 -2.41 10.54
CA PHE A 6 -11.29 -2.56 9.62
C PHE A 6 -11.40 -3.80 8.71
N ARG A 7 -12.05 -4.88 9.17
CA ARG A 7 -12.47 -6.03 8.33
C ARG A 7 -13.48 -5.64 7.23
N LEU A 8 -14.09 -4.47 7.37
CA LEU A 8 -15.23 -3.93 6.62
C LEU A 8 -14.88 -3.47 5.18
N ARG A 9 -13.67 -2.93 4.95
CA ARG A 9 -13.21 -2.49 3.61
C ARG A 9 -12.69 -3.65 2.76
N TYR A 10 -12.26 -4.72 3.41
CA TYR A 10 -11.49 -5.79 2.79
C TYR A 10 -12.38 -6.87 2.16
N LEU A 11 -13.58 -7.09 2.71
CA LEU A 11 -14.57 -8.03 2.17
C LEU A 11 -15.30 -7.50 0.92
N MET A 12 -15.42 -6.17 0.76
CA MET A 12 -16.00 -5.55 -0.45
C MET A 12 -15.13 -5.79 -1.69
N LEU A 13 -13.79 -5.73 -1.57
CA LEU A 13 -12.87 -5.95 -2.69
C LEU A 13 -12.78 -7.43 -3.11
N ILE A 14 -12.94 -8.37 -2.16
CA ILE A 14 -12.95 -9.82 -2.42
C ILE A 14 -14.17 -10.24 -3.25
N ALA A 15 -15.34 -9.65 -2.96
CA ALA A 15 -16.57 -9.88 -3.74
C ALA A 15 -16.43 -9.39 -5.19
N VAL A 16 -15.79 -8.23 -5.36
CA VAL A 16 -15.48 -7.65 -6.67
C VAL A 16 -14.45 -8.50 -7.43
N ILE A 17 -13.43 -9.07 -6.77
CA ILE A 17 -12.41 -9.90 -7.43
C ILE A 17 -12.93 -11.30 -7.82
N VAL A 18 -13.77 -11.94 -7.00
CA VAL A 18 -14.41 -13.23 -7.36
C VAL A 18 -15.42 -13.01 -8.50
N ALA A 19 -16.17 -11.91 -8.47
CA ALA A 19 -17.02 -11.49 -9.58
C ALA A 19 -16.19 -11.19 -10.84
N ILE A 20 -15.05 -10.48 -10.73
CA ILE A 20 -14.15 -10.16 -11.86
C ILE A 20 -13.50 -11.41 -12.45
N ALA A 21 -13.07 -12.40 -11.66
CA ALA A 21 -12.48 -13.64 -12.16
C ALA A 21 -13.51 -14.50 -12.91
N VAL A 22 -14.75 -14.53 -12.42
CA VAL A 22 -15.89 -15.18 -13.08
C VAL A 22 -16.31 -14.42 -14.33
N VAL A 23 -16.31 -13.08 -14.30
CA VAL A 23 -16.61 -12.20 -15.43
C VAL A 23 -15.54 -12.29 -16.52
N LEU A 24 -14.27 -12.39 -16.17
CA LEU A 24 -13.16 -12.65 -17.09
C LEU A 24 -13.29 -14.03 -17.76
N PHE A 25 -13.78 -15.04 -17.03
CA PHE A 25 -14.05 -16.38 -17.56
C PHE A 25 -15.27 -16.44 -18.48
N VAL A 26 -16.34 -15.69 -18.18
CA VAL A 26 -17.52 -15.56 -19.06
C VAL A 26 -17.20 -14.74 -20.31
N LEU A 27 -16.40 -13.68 -20.18
CA LEU A 27 -15.98 -12.82 -21.28
C LEU A 27 -14.98 -13.49 -22.25
N SER A 28 -14.20 -14.48 -21.80
CA SER A 28 -13.29 -15.24 -22.68
C SER A 28 -14.02 -16.24 -23.59
N LEU A 29 -15.29 -16.54 -23.29
CA LEU A 29 -16.15 -17.45 -24.06
C LEU A 29 -17.10 -16.72 -25.02
N ALA A 30 -17.19 -15.38 -24.92
CA ALA A 30 -17.93 -14.54 -25.87
C ALA A 30 -17.27 -14.45 -27.26
N SER A 31 -16.14 -15.13 -27.48
CA SER A 31 -15.49 -15.32 -28.78
C SER A 31 -15.92 -16.62 -29.47
N GLY A 32 -17.20 -16.67 -29.90
CA GLY A 32 -17.71 -17.64 -30.87
C GLY A 32 -18.53 -18.80 -30.29
N PRO A 33 -19.41 -19.44 -31.11
CA PRO A 33 -20.26 -20.54 -30.67
C PRO A 33 -19.39 -21.76 -30.40
N THR A 34 -19.14 -22.05 -29.12
CA THR A 34 -18.48 -23.28 -28.70
C THR A 34 -19.57 -24.27 -28.35
N VAL A 35 -19.67 -25.40 -29.07
CA VAL A 35 -20.69 -26.42 -28.80
C VAL A 35 -20.33 -27.11 -27.48
N LEU A 36 -21.07 -26.81 -26.41
CA LEU A 36 -20.99 -27.55 -25.15
C LEU A 36 -21.65 -28.93 -25.32
N GLN A 37 -21.02 -29.99 -24.79
CA GLN A 37 -21.69 -31.28 -24.63
C GLN A 37 -22.82 -31.17 -23.59
N GLU A 38 -23.92 -31.89 -23.79
CA GLU A 38 -25.04 -31.96 -22.83
C GLU A 38 -24.52 -32.25 -21.41
N GLY A 39 -24.90 -31.41 -20.45
CA GLY A 39 -24.54 -31.54 -19.04
C GLY A 39 -23.33 -30.73 -18.57
N ASN A 40 -22.54 -30.11 -19.46
CA ASN A 40 -21.31 -29.38 -19.09
C ASN A 40 -21.48 -27.87 -18.87
N GLY A 41 -22.72 -27.35 -18.87
CA GLY A 41 -22.95 -25.91 -18.76
C GLY A 41 -24.40 -25.48 -18.98
N TYR A 42 -24.57 -24.18 -19.18
CA TYR A 42 -25.81 -23.53 -19.62
C TYR A 42 -25.61 -23.02 -21.04
N ALA A 43 -26.56 -23.35 -21.91
CA ALA A 43 -26.69 -22.74 -23.22
C ALA A 43 -27.99 -21.93 -23.21
N ASP A 44 -27.89 -20.67 -23.61
CA ASP A 44 -29.05 -19.83 -23.79
C ASP A 44 -29.99 -20.42 -24.86
N ALA A 45 -31.31 -20.35 -24.61
CA ALA A 45 -32.33 -20.95 -25.47
C ALA A 45 -32.39 -20.31 -26.88
N MET A 46 -31.88 -19.09 -27.02
CA MET A 46 -31.79 -18.37 -28.29
C MET A 46 -30.43 -18.57 -28.99
N GLY A 47 -29.55 -19.42 -28.43
CA GLY A 47 -28.28 -19.83 -29.04
C GLY A 47 -27.21 -18.75 -29.02
N HIS A 48 -27.35 -17.73 -28.16
CA HIS A 48 -26.47 -16.56 -28.18
C HIS A 48 -25.16 -16.74 -27.42
N PHE A 49 -25.16 -17.50 -26.33
CA PHE A 49 -23.95 -17.83 -25.58
C PHE A 49 -24.07 -19.16 -24.84
N THR A 50 -22.91 -19.69 -24.48
CA THR A 50 -22.75 -20.89 -23.66
C THR A 50 -21.80 -20.61 -22.51
N ALA A 51 -22.17 -21.00 -21.30
CA ALA A 51 -21.34 -20.89 -20.11
C ALA A 51 -21.08 -22.30 -19.55
N PRO A 52 -19.82 -22.73 -19.36
CA PRO A 52 -19.52 -23.98 -18.68
C PRO A 52 -19.65 -23.83 -17.16
N ILE A 53 -19.85 -24.94 -16.47
CA ILE A 53 -19.96 -24.95 -15.00
C ILE A 53 -18.57 -24.66 -14.40
N PRO A 54 -18.42 -23.64 -13.54
CA PRO A 54 -17.14 -23.37 -12.87
C PRO A 54 -16.72 -24.52 -11.96
N ALA A 55 -15.40 -24.72 -11.79
CA ALA A 55 -14.87 -25.80 -10.97
C ALA A 55 -15.37 -25.73 -9.51
N GLY A 56 -16.02 -26.80 -9.04
CA GLY A 56 -16.58 -26.89 -7.70
C GLY A 56 -17.93 -26.20 -7.51
N TRP A 57 -18.63 -25.85 -8.60
CA TRP A 57 -20.01 -25.36 -8.59
C TRP A 57 -20.98 -26.42 -9.14
N THR A 58 -22.22 -26.39 -8.69
CA THR A 58 -23.30 -27.30 -9.10
C THR A 58 -24.22 -26.61 -10.09
N ASN A 59 -24.68 -27.31 -11.12
CA ASN A 59 -25.63 -26.77 -12.08
C ASN A 59 -27.09 -26.94 -11.62
N ALA A 60 -27.81 -25.83 -11.53
CA ALA A 60 -29.22 -25.72 -11.18
C ALA A 60 -30.01 -24.88 -12.23
N SER A 61 -29.49 -24.82 -13.46
CA SER A 61 -30.07 -24.03 -14.55
C SER A 61 -31.49 -24.46 -14.91
N THR A 62 -32.29 -23.51 -15.39
CA THR A 62 -33.65 -23.72 -15.92
C THR A 62 -33.68 -23.49 -17.43
N SER A 63 -34.84 -23.67 -18.05
CA SER A 63 -35.05 -23.29 -19.45
C SER A 63 -35.04 -21.77 -19.68
N GLN A 64 -35.20 -20.96 -18.62
CA GLN A 64 -35.28 -19.49 -18.70
C GLN A 64 -33.97 -18.79 -18.34
N TYR A 65 -33.12 -19.42 -17.55
CA TYR A 65 -31.83 -18.85 -17.13
C TYR A 65 -30.87 -19.94 -16.68
N GLY A 66 -29.57 -19.69 -16.81
CA GLY A 66 -28.53 -20.51 -16.21
C GLY A 66 -28.41 -20.20 -14.73
N MET A 67 -28.14 -21.23 -13.92
CA MET A 67 -27.91 -21.05 -12.49
C MET A 67 -26.86 -22.03 -11.97
N TYR A 68 -25.82 -21.53 -11.31
CA TYR A 68 -24.78 -22.33 -10.68
C TYR A 68 -24.70 -22.05 -9.18
N THR A 69 -24.50 -23.06 -8.35
CA THR A 69 -24.44 -22.88 -6.89
C THR A 69 -23.18 -23.46 -6.25
N LYS A 70 -22.70 -22.86 -5.16
CA LYS A 70 -21.60 -23.36 -4.33
C LYS A 70 -21.79 -22.91 -2.88
N GLY A 71 -22.16 -23.83 -2.00
CA GLY A 71 -22.62 -23.46 -0.65
C GLY A 71 -23.92 -22.65 -0.73
N ASP A 72 -24.01 -21.56 0.03
CA ASP A 72 -25.15 -20.63 0.01
C ASP A 72 -25.08 -19.60 -1.14
N SER A 73 -24.01 -19.63 -1.94
CA SER A 73 -23.87 -18.77 -3.11
C SER A 73 -24.59 -19.34 -4.33
N ALA A 74 -25.28 -18.48 -5.07
CA ALA A 74 -25.90 -18.78 -6.35
C ALA A 74 -25.52 -17.73 -7.39
N MET A 75 -25.13 -18.18 -8.58
CA MET A 75 -24.83 -17.41 -9.78
C MET A 75 -25.96 -17.62 -10.78
N TYR A 76 -26.44 -16.55 -11.39
CA TYR A 76 -27.45 -16.60 -12.45
C TYR A 76 -26.84 -16.17 -13.77
N LEU A 77 -27.43 -16.61 -14.88
CA LEU A 77 -27.04 -16.28 -16.25
C LEU A 77 -28.34 -16.06 -17.01
N VAL A 78 -28.66 -14.80 -17.27
CA VAL A 78 -29.94 -14.41 -17.85
C VAL A 78 -29.68 -13.64 -19.12
N THR A 79 -30.35 -14.01 -20.21
CA THR A 79 -30.37 -13.30 -21.49
C THR A 79 -31.71 -12.61 -21.67
N LEU A 80 -31.73 -11.29 -21.83
CA LEU A 80 -32.96 -10.53 -22.06
C LEU A 80 -32.73 -9.44 -23.09
N GLU A 81 -33.75 -9.18 -23.90
CA GLU A 81 -33.84 -8.00 -24.75
C GLU A 81 -34.54 -6.87 -23.98
N ALA A 82 -33.94 -5.67 -23.96
CA ALA A 82 -34.51 -4.50 -23.31
C ALA A 82 -34.15 -3.21 -24.06
N ALA A 83 -34.98 -2.17 -23.89
CA ALA A 83 -34.81 -0.87 -24.53
C ALA A 83 -33.73 0.00 -23.86
N ASP A 84 -33.51 -0.17 -22.55
CA ASP A 84 -32.47 0.53 -21.79
C ASP A 84 -31.99 -0.29 -20.59
N VAL A 85 -30.88 0.14 -19.96
CA VAL A 85 -30.23 -0.56 -18.85
C VAL A 85 -31.20 -0.77 -17.68
N LYS A 86 -31.99 0.25 -17.36
CA LYS A 86 -32.90 0.24 -16.22
C LYS A 86 -34.02 -0.78 -16.40
N THR A 87 -34.60 -0.83 -17.59
CA THR A 87 -35.64 -1.81 -17.95
C THR A 87 -35.08 -3.22 -18.06
N GLY A 88 -33.85 -3.39 -18.54
CA GLY A 88 -33.17 -4.69 -18.57
C GLY A 88 -32.91 -5.26 -17.17
N ILE A 89 -32.43 -4.42 -16.23
CA ILE A 89 -32.20 -4.83 -14.84
C ILE A 89 -33.53 -5.22 -14.17
N ALA A 90 -34.59 -4.44 -14.38
CA ALA A 90 -35.91 -4.73 -13.82
C ALA A 90 -36.48 -6.06 -14.35
N ALA A 91 -36.34 -6.33 -15.65
CA ALA A 91 -36.78 -7.58 -16.27
C ALA A 91 -35.98 -8.79 -15.77
N ALA A 92 -34.67 -8.65 -15.61
CA ALA A 92 -33.82 -9.69 -15.04
C ALA A 92 -34.21 -10.03 -13.60
N MET A 93 -34.46 -9.00 -12.79
CA MET A 93 -34.88 -9.18 -11.41
C MET A 93 -36.25 -9.81 -11.28
N ALA A 94 -37.20 -9.46 -12.15
CA ALA A 94 -38.49 -10.13 -12.21
C ALA A 94 -38.36 -11.63 -12.53
N LEU A 95 -37.29 -12.04 -13.24
CA LEU A 95 -37.05 -13.43 -13.63
C LEU A 95 -36.38 -14.25 -12.51
N ILE A 96 -35.31 -13.72 -11.90
CA ILE A 96 -34.46 -14.48 -10.96
C ILE A 96 -34.74 -14.18 -9.49
N ALA A 97 -35.44 -13.07 -9.22
CA ALA A 97 -35.75 -12.58 -7.88
C ALA A 97 -37.15 -11.90 -7.82
N PRO A 98 -38.23 -12.57 -8.27
CA PRO A 98 -39.57 -11.97 -8.45
C PRO A 98 -40.21 -11.39 -7.19
N THR A 99 -39.70 -11.75 -6.00
CA THR A 99 -40.16 -11.22 -4.71
C THR A 99 -39.57 -9.86 -4.36
N ILE A 100 -38.68 -9.32 -5.21
CA ILE A 100 -37.95 -8.06 -5.01
C ILE A 100 -38.45 -7.01 -5.99
N ASP A 101 -39.25 -6.08 -5.48
CA ASP A 101 -39.84 -4.98 -6.27
C ASP A 101 -38.94 -3.73 -6.21
N LEU A 102 -38.00 -3.62 -7.17
CA LEU A 102 -37.07 -2.49 -7.27
C LEU A 102 -37.77 -1.14 -7.52
N THR A 103 -39.02 -1.14 -7.97
CA THR A 103 -39.77 0.12 -8.17
C THR A 103 -40.14 0.80 -6.84
N LYS A 104 -40.11 0.03 -5.74
CA LYS A 104 -40.30 0.51 -4.36
C LYS A 104 -38.98 0.73 -3.62
N ALA A 105 -37.85 0.62 -4.32
CA ALA A 105 -36.52 0.82 -3.74
C ALA A 105 -36.09 2.29 -3.85
N THR A 106 -35.50 2.82 -2.78
CA THR A 106 -34.89 4.15 -2.80
C THR A 106 -33.42 4.03 -3.18
N LEU A 107 -32.98 4.72 -4.23
CA LEU A 107 -31.56 4.81 -4.60
C LEU A 107 -30.83 5.66 -3.55
N MET A 108 -29.91 5.03 -2.82
CA MET A 108 -29.14 5.65 -1.75
C MET A 108 -27.81 6.21 -2.27
N HIS A 109 -27.23 5.57 -3.28
CA HIS A 109 -25.92 5.92 -3.82
C HIS A 109 -25.76 5.41 -5.26
N THR A 110 -25.05 6.19 -6.09
CA THR A 110 -24.53 5.79 -7.40
C THR A 110 -23.08 6.28 -7.51
N GLY A 111 -22.20 5.47 -8.08
CA GLY A 111 -20.77 5.78 -8.19
C GLY A 111 -20.10 5.01 -9.34
N ASP A 112 -18.96 5.51 -9.80
CA ASP A 112 -18.18 4.91 -10.89
C ASP A 112 -16.92 4.26 -10.32
N ALA A 113 -16.77 2.94 -10.41
CA ALA A 113 -15.59 2.19 -9.99
C ALA A 113 -14.69 1.85 -11.18
N SER A 114 -13.44 2.29 -11.13
CA SER A 114 -12.43 1.92 -12.13
C SER A 114 -11.89 0.52 -11.85
N ALA A 115 -12.03 -0.40 -12.82
CA ALA A 115 -11.47 -1.74 -12.75
C ALA A 115 -10.57 -2.01 -13.97
N VAL A 116 -9.84 -3.12 -13.93
CA VAL A 116 -8.86 -3.56 -14.97
C VAL A 116 -9.46 -3.60 -16.39
N ASN A 117 -10.79 -3.66 -16.53
CA ASN A 117 -11.50 -3.77 -17.81
C ASN A 117 -12.45 -2.61 -18.14
N GLY A 118 -12.34 -1.46 -17.47
CA GLY A 118 -13.18 -0.28 -17.70
C GLY A 118 -13.90 0.21 -16.44
N VAL A 119 -14.81 1.16 -16.63
CA VAL A 119 -15.59 1.76 -15.54
C VAL A 119 -16.83 0.91 -15.28
N TRP A 120 -17.04 0.58 -14.02
CA TRP A 120 -18.22 -0.08 -13.49
C TRP A 120 -19.10 0.95 -12.79
N GLN A 121 -20.41 0.80 -12.88
CA GLN A 121 -21.37 1.66 -12.20
C GLN A 121 -21.95 0.91 -10.99
N GLU A 122 -21.60 1.39 -9.80
CA GLU A 122 -22.08 0.89 -8.52
C GLU A 122 -23.37 1.59 -8.14
N ASN A 123 -24.38 0.86 -7.68
CA ASN A 123 -25.60 1.44 -7.12
C ASN A 123 -26.00 0.73 -5.83
N VAL A 124 -26.49 1.50 -4.86
CA VAL A 124 -27.04 0.98 -3.59
C VAL A 124 -28.48 1.39 -3.45
N TYR A 125 -29.36 0.42 -3.21
CA TYR A 125 -30.79 0.61 -3.03
C TYR A 125 -31.26 0.12 -1.67
N GLN A 126 -32.23 0.81 -1.08
CA GLN A 126 -32.93 0.37 0.12
C GLN A 126 -34.40 0.07 -0.19
N LEU A 127 -34.87 -1.14 0.13
CA LEU A 127 -36.28 -1.51 -0.01
C LEU A 127 -37.15 -0.93 1.13
N GLY A 128 -38.46 -0.83 0.88
CA GLY A 128 -39.44 -0.40 1.88
C GLY A 128 -39.52 -1.26 3.15
N ASP A 129 -38.93 -2.47 3.15
CA ASP A 129 -38.81 -3.34 4.34
C ASP A 129 -37.46 -3.21 5.07
N GLY A 130 -36.61 -2.26 4.65
CA GLY A 130 -35.32 -1.97 5.27
C GLY A 130 -34.12 -2.77 4.75
N ARG A 131 -34.34 -3.75 3.87
CA ARG A 131 -33.26 -4.53 3.25
C ARG A 131 -32.46 -3.69 2.25
N ILE A 132 -31.16 -3.99 2.13
CA ILE A 132 -30.23 -3.27 1.23
C ILE A 132 -29.84 -4.16 0.06
N TYR A 133 -29.77 -3.54 -1.12
CA TYR A 133 -29.34 -4.13 -2.39
C TYR A 133 -28.17 -3.35 -2.93
N TYR A 134 -27.11 -4.06 -3.31
CA TYR A 134 -25.97 -3.49 -3.99
C TYR A 134 -25.91 -4.07 -5.40
N THR A 135 -25.68 -3.22 -6.40
CA THR A 135 -25.47 -3.64 -7.79
C THR A 135 -24.17 -3.09 -8.33
N ASP A 136 -23.39 -3.94 -8.98
CA ASP A 136 -22.23 -3.51 -9.78
C ASP A 136 -22.49 -3.78 -11.26
N THR A 137 -22.36 -2.76 -12.12
CA THR A 137 -22.76 -2.85 -13.53
C THR A 137 -21.63 -2.45 -14.48
N GLN A 138 -21.22 -3.35 -15.38
CA GLN A 138 -20.32 -2.99 -16.48
C GLN A 138 -20.95 -3.30 -17.84
N ILE A 139 -20.87 -2.36 -18.78
CA ILE A 139 -21.38 -2.53 -20.14
C ILE A 139 -20.21 -2.77 -21.10
N LYS A 140 -20.22 -3.89 -21.82
CA LYS A 140 -19.23 -4.21 -22.85
C LYS A 140 -19.90 -4.85 -24.07
N ARG A 141 -19.71 -4.25 -25.26
CA ARG A 141 -20.21 -4.77 -26.56
C ARG A 141 -21.69 -5.16 -26.52
N ASN A 142 -22.54 -4.24 -26.06
CA ASN A 142 -23.98 -4.40 -25.82
C ASN A 142 -24.38 -5.34 -24.69
N THR A 143 -23.46 -5.90 -23.90
CA THR A 143 -23.76 -6.75 -22.74
C THR A 143 -23.58 -5.97 -21.44
N ALA A 144 -24.63 -5.81 -20.63
CA ALA A 144 -24.51 -5.33 -19.25
C ALA A 144 -24.32 -6.52 -18.30
N ILE A 145 -23.28 -6.48 -17.49
CA ILE A 145 -22.95 -7.46 -16.45
C ILE A 145 -23.38 -6.86 -15.12
N LEU A 146 -24.38 -7.47 -14.47
CA LEU A 146 -24.89 -7.04 -13.17
C LEU A 146 -24.44 -8.03 -12.09
N THR A 147 -23.91 -7.55 -10.97
CA THR A 147 -23.72 -8.37 -9.75
C THR A 147 -24.61 -7.84 -8.64
N ILE A 148 -25.50 -8.66 -8.09
CA ILE A 148 -26.43 -8.23 -7.01
C ILE A 148 -26.07 -8.90 -5.70
N PHE A 149 -26.08 -8.12 -4.61
CA PHE A 149 -25.98 -8.63 -3.24
C PHE A 149 -27.21 -8.19 -2.44
N THR A 150 -27.72 -9.07 -1.57
CA THR A 150 -28.87 -8.77 -0.69
C THR A 150 -28.48 -8.94 0.76
N ALA A 151 -28.96 -8.04 1.64
CA ALA A 151 -28.75 -8.17 3.07
C ALA A 151 -29.91 -7.61 3.92
N PRO A 152 -30.13 -8.14 5.14
CA PRO A 152 -31.22 -7.71 6.01
C PRO A 152 -31.03 -6.31 6.59
N SER A 153 -29.82 -5.74 6.53
CA SER A 153 -29.52 -4.35 6.91
C SER A 153 -28.19 -3.93 6.31
N MET A 154 -27.87 -2.63 6.36
CA MET A 154 -26.58 -2.13 5.88
C MET A 154 -25.39 -2.76 6.63
N ILE A 155 -25.52 -2.89 7.96
CA ILE A 155 -24.53 -3.55 8.83
C ILE A 155 -24.37 -5.03 8.49
N ALA A 156 -25.43 -5.70 8.05
CA ALA A 156 -25.39 -7.10 7.61
C ALA A 156 -24.78 -7.25 6.20
N LEU A 157 -25.03 -6.33 5.26
CA LEU A 157 -24.33 -6.32 3.96
C LEU A 157 -22.82 -6.12 4.16
N MET A 158 -22.48 -5.34 5.19
CA MET A 158 -21.10 -5.07 5.59
C MET A 158 -20.49 -6.19 6.45
N GLY A 159 -21.26 -7.22 6.86
CA GLY A 159 -20.87 -8.23 7.84
C GLY A 159 -21.06 -9.71 7.46
N SER A 160 -21.98 -10.04 6.55
CA SER A 160 -22.18 -11.38 5.98
C SER A 160 -22.02 -11.31 4.46
N ILE A 161 -20.80 -11.61 3.99
CA ILE A 161 -20.52 -11.87 2.57
C ILE A 161 -20.16 -13.36 2.36
N ASN A 162 -20.04 -14.13 3.46
CA ASN A 162 -19.91 -15.58 3.37
C ASN A 162 -21.23 -16.27 2.93
N ASP A 163 -22.38 -15.57 3.04
CA ASP A 163 -23.71 -16.08 2.67
C ASP A 163 -24.33 -15.30 1.48
N ALA A 164 -23.49 -14.69 0.63
CA ALA A 164 -23.95 -13.80 -0.44
C ALA A 164 -24.52 -14.57 -1.67
N HIS A 165 -25.76 -14.23 -2.05
CA HIS A 165 -26.38 -14.61 -3.33
C HIS A 165 -25.82 -13.74 -4.45
N ALA A 166 -24.79 -14.18 -5.17
CA ALA A 166 -24.16 -13.41 -6.25
C ALA A 166 -24.89 -13.56 -7.59
N VAL A 167 -25.89 -12.74 -7.86
CA VAL A 167 -26.64 -12.81 -9.12
C VAL A 167 -25.85 -12.15 -10.26
N LEU A 168 -25.34 -12.93 -11.23
CA LEU A 168 -24.83 -12.40 -12.50
C LEU A 168 -26.00 -12.22 -13.49
N VAL A 169 -26.04 -11.13 -14.25
CA VAL A 169 -27.03 -10.94 -15.34
C VAL A 169 -26.30 -10.45 -16.58
N GLY A 170 -26.59 -11.02 -17.76
CA GLY A 170 -26.05 -10.58 -19.05
C GLY A 170 -27.14 -9.98 -19.95
N ILE A 171 -27.30 -8.66 -19.95
CA ILE A 171 -28.39 -7.99 -20.69
C ILE A 171 -27.88 -7.55 -22.07
N ARG A 172 -28.56 -7.89 -23.18
CA ARG A 172 -28.22 -7.41 -24.53
C ARG A 172 -29.24 -6.39 -25.04
N PHE A 173 -28.79 -5.20 -25.45
CA PHE A 173 -29.68 -4.14 -25.97
C PHE A 173 -29.96 -4.30 -27.47
N ALA A 174 -31.23 -4.11 -27.88
CA ALA A 174 -31.64 -4.05 -29.27
C ALA A 174 -31.74 -2.58 -29.74
N GLY A 175 -30.85 -2.17 -30.66
CA GLY A 175 -30.93 -0.87 -31.32
C GLY A 175 -29.75 0.06 -31.01
N GLU A 176 -29.00 0.36 -32.08
CA GLU A 176 -27.85 1.25 -32.22
C GLU A 176 -26.57 0.93 -31.44
N GLU A 177 -25.48 0.89 -32.20
CA GLU A 177 -24.11 0.74 -31.73
C GLU A 177 -23.73 2.01 -30.95
N VAL A 178 -23.78 1.96 -29.61
CA VAL A 178 -23.19 3.02 -28.80
C VAL A 178 -21.67 2.91 -28.93
N VAL A 179 -21.12 3.65 -29.88
CA VAL A 179 -19.69 3.92 -29.97
C VAL A 179 -19.32 4.83 -28.80
N MET A 180 -19.04 4.22 -27.66
CA MET A 180 -18.20 4.86 -26.66
C MET A 180 -16.87 5.19 -27.34
N ALA A 181 -16.38 6.41 -27.16
CA ALA A 181 -15.08 6.83 -27.68
C ALA A 181 -14.06 5.73 -27.43
N THR A 182 -13.58 5.10 -28.51
CA THR A 182 -12.47 4.18 -28.43
C THR A 182 -11.35 4.90 -27.68
N PRO A 183 -10.70 4.32 -26.67
CA PRO A 183 -9.39 4.82 -26.29
C PRO A 183 -8.57 4.79 -27.57
N ASN A 184 -8.13 5.97 -28.00
CA ASN A 184 -7.47 6.21 -29.26
C ASN A 184 -6.44 5.08 -29.48
N PRO A 185 -6.60 4.17 -30.47
CA PRO A 185 -5.62 3.11 -30.73
C PRO A 185 -4.29 3.68 -31.27
N THR A 186 -4.22 5.00 -31.42
CA THR A 186 -3.03 5.81 -31.72
C THR A 186 -2.43 6.51 -30.51
N ALA A 187 -2.84 6.18 -29.26
CA ALA A 187 -2.00 6.50 -28.12
C ALA A 187 -0.75 5.60 -28.18
N THR A 188 0.19 5.93 -29.05
CA THR A 188 1.61 5.67 -28.81
C THR A 188 1.84 5.93 -27.33
N ALA A 189 2.35 4.92 -26.61
CA ALA A 189 2.76 5.10 -25.22
C ALA A 189 3.41 6.47 -25.11
N ALA A 190 2.84 7.35 -24.27
CA ALA A 190 3.36 8.70 -24.13
C ALA A 190 4.88 8.54 -23.91
N PRO A 191 5.73 9.23 -24.69
CA PRO A 191 7.16 9.05 -24.58
C PRO A 191 7.56 9.22 -23.12
N LEU A 192 8.34 8.26 -22.62
CA LEU A 192 8.77 8.27 -21.22
C LEU A 192 9.41 9.62 -20.88
N PRO A 193 9.21 10.13 -19.66
CA PRO A 193 9.83 11.38 -19.25
C PRO A 193 11.33 11.34 -19.52
N THR A 194 11.81 12.38 -20.20
CA THR A 194 13.24 12.55 -20.49
C THR A 194 13.96 13.36 -19.43
N THR A 195 13.20 14.01 -18.53
CA THR A 195 13.70 14.82 -17.42
C THR A 195 14.58 13.96 -16.51
N ALA A 196 15.85 14.32 -16.42
CA ALA A 196 16.74 13.76 -15.41
C ALA A 196 16.41 14.39 -14.05
N VAL A 197 16.38 13.56 -13.01
CA VAL A 197 16.20 13.99 -11.62
C VAL A 197 17.42 13.52 -10.85
N THR A 198 18.09 14.43 -10.17
CA THR A 198 19.16 14.09 -9.22
C THR A 198 18.59 14.23 -7.82
N LEU A 199 18.76 13.22 -6.97
CA LEU A 199 18.39 13.33 -5.56
C LEU A 199 19.23 14.43 -4.88
N PRO A 200 18.72 15.07 -3.82
CA PRO A 200 19.42 16.17 -3.15
C PRO A 200 20.88 15.86 -2.81
N ALA A 201 21.75 16.86 -2.94
CA ALA A 201 23.17 16.68 -2.61
C ALA A 201 23.34 16.35 -1.13
N LEU A 202 24.13 15.31 -0.84
CA LEU A 202 24.44 14.89 0.52
C LEU A 202 25.31 15.95 1.22
N THR A 203 25.06 16.18 2.51
CA THR A 203 25.84 17.19 3.27
C THR A 203 26.85 16.59 4.24
N GLY A 204 26.87 15.26 4.37
CA GLY A 204 27.85 14.56 5.20
C GLY A 204 29.24 14.50 4.56
N HIS A 205 30.21 14.03 5.34
CA HIS A 205 31.63 13.99 4.94
C HIS A 205 32.04 12.72 4.20
N TYR A 206 31.20 11.69 4.21
CA TYR A 206 31.50 10.41 3.59
C TYR A 206 30.85 10.30 2.20
N ALA A 207 31.56 9.69 1.26
CA ALA A 207 30.86 9.06 0.14
C ALA A 207 29.98 7.92 0.67
N VAL A 208 29.03 7.46 -0.14
CA VAL A 208 28.10 6.40 0.29
C VAL A 208 28.31 5.15 -0.54
N GLY A 209 28.47 4.02 0.13
CA GLY A 209 28.41 2.70 -0.47
C GLY A 209 27.04 2.08 -0.29
N ARG A 210 26.65 1.19 -1.21
CA ARG A 210 25.40 0.43 -1.11
C ARG A 210 25.59 -1.04 -1.43
N THR A 211 25.02 -1.91 -0.62
CA THR A 211 24.90 -3.35 -0.93
C THR A 211 23.52 -3.88 -0.55
N ILE A 212 23.17 -5.07 -1.03
CA ILE A 212 21.87 -5.71 -0.79
C ILE A 212 22.11 -7.14 -0.31
N PHE A 213 21.44 -7.51 0.77
CA PHE A 213 21.43 -8.84 1.34
C PHE A 213 20.08 -9.51 1.13
N THR A 214 20.09 -10.83 1.05
CA THR A 214 18.87 -11.64 1.16
C THR A 214 19.09 -12.65 2.27
N TRP A 215 18.22 -12.62 3.28
CA TRP A 215 18.31 -13.50 4.43
C TRP A 215 17.06 -14.35 4.57
N VAL A 216 17.26 -15.62 4.91
CA VAL A 216 16.20 -16.60 5.11
C VAL A 216 16.10 -16.91 6.60
N ASP A 217 14.94 -16.63 7.18
CA ASP A 217 14.62 -17.05 8.54
C ASP A 217 14.18 -18.51 8.53
N SER A 218 15.11 -19.41 8.81
CA SER A 218 14.86 -20.85 8.81
C SER A 218 13.87 -21.29 9.90
N ALA A 219 13.69 -20.49 10.95
CA ALA A 219 12.82 -20.78 12.08
C ALA A 219 11.35 -20.41 11.79
N ARG A 220 11.09 -19.41 10.95
CA ARG A 220 9.72 -18.96 10.62
C ARG A 220 9.26 -19.46 9.24
N GLN A 221 8.04 -19.98 9.21
CA GLN A 221 7.34 -20.26 7.95
C GLN A 221 6.84 -18.95 7.34
N GLU A 222 6.78 -18.92 6.02
CA GLU A 222 6.10 -17.87 5.28
C GLU A 222 4.60 -18.13 5.25
N ILE A 223 3.84 -17.21 5.83
CA ILE A 223 2.41 -17.39 6.07
C ILE A 223 1.55 -17.02 4.86
N TYR A 224 2.09 -16.20 3.94
CA TYR A 224 1.36 -15.73 2.76
C TYR A 224 1.65 -16.54 1.49
N ALA A 225 2.76 -17.28 1.45
CA ALA A 225 3.09 -18.12 0.30
C ALA A 225 2.07 -19.25 0.10
N GLU A 226 1.88 -19.62 -1.17
CA GLU A 226 1.11 -20.81 -1.54
C GLU A 226 1.79 -22.08 -1.01
N ASP A 227 3.11 -22.17 -1.18
CA ASP A 227 3.92 -23.23 -0.60
C ASP A 227 4.04 -23.04 0.93
N LYS A 228 3.42 -23.95 1.69
CA LYS A 228 3.44 -23.94 3.14
C LYS A 228 4.76 -24.41 3.76
N ALA A 229 5.69 -24.92 2.95
CA ALA A 229 7.06 -25.21 3.38
C ALA A 229 7.99 -24.01 3.20
N ALA A 230 7.56 -22.96 2.49
CA ALA A 230 8.36 -21.77 2.24
C ALA A 230 8.74 -21.09 3.57
N LYS A 231 9.99 -20.67 3.65
CA LYS A 231 10.53 -19.93 4.80
C LYS A 231 10.39 -18.44 4.61
N ARG A 232 10.34 -17.69 5.70
CA ARG A 232 10.29 -16.23 5.65
C ARG A 232 11.63 -15.71 5.09
N ILE A 233 11.58 -15.03 3.95
CA ILE A 233 12.76 -14.44 3.29
C ILE A 233 12.61 -12.92 3.37
N LEU A 234 13.71 -12.20 3.60
CA LEU A 234 13.74 -10.74 3.58
C LEU A 234 14.88 -10.25 2.70
N THR A 235 14.61 -9.18 1.96
CA THR A 235 15.65 -8.41 1.27
C THR A 235 16.00 -7.21 2.13
N VAL A 236 17.29 -6.97 2.34
CA VAL A 236 17.79 -5.91 3.21
C VAL A 236 18.82 -5.10 2.45
N TRP A 237 18.54 -3.82 2.27
CA TRP A 237 19.47 -2.86 1.69
C TRP A 237 20.39 -2.32 2.77
N ALA A 238 21.65 -2.07 2.45
CA ALA A 238 22.58 -1.40 3.34
C ALA A 238 23.21 -0.20 2.64
N TRP A 239 23.09 0.98 3.25
CA TRP A 239 23.83 2.19 2.89
C TRP A 239 24.85 2.46 3.99
N TYR A 240 26.09 2.77 3.61
CA TYR A 240 27.18 2.89 4.57
C TYR A 240 28.22 3.93 4.16
N PRO A 241 29.00 4.47 5.11
CA PRO A 241 30.08 5.40 4.82
C PRO A 241 31.15 4.68 3.98
N ALA A 242 31.52 5.25 2.84
CA ALA A 242 32.47 4.68 1.91
C ALA A 242 33.60 5.65 1.61
N ASP A 243 34.74 5.09 1.17
CA ASP A 243 35.81 5.90 0.59
C ASP A 243 35.39 6.40 -0.80
N VAL A 244 35.89 7.58 -1.18
CA VAL A 244 35.65 8.11 -2.54
C VAL A 244 36.35 7.19 -3.55
N VAL A 245 35.57 6.61 -4.44
CA VAL A 245 36.09 5.84 -5.58
C VAL A 245 36.08 6.76 -6.80
N SER A 246 37.27 7.18 -7.25
CA SER A 246 37.41 8.01 -8.45
C SER A 246 36.73 7.36 -9.66
N ASP A 247 36.03 8.16 -10.45
CA ASP A 247 35.31 7.77 -11.67
C ASP A 247 34.17 6.74 -11.49
N ALA A 248 33.86 6.34 -10.26
CA ALA A 248 32.74 5.45 -9.98
C ALA A 248 31.41 6.11 -10.33
N GLN A 249 30.54 5.34 -10.98
CA GLN A 249 29.18 5.78 -11.25
C GLN A 249 28.26 5.40 -10.09
N PRO A 250 27.26 6.24 -9.76
CA PRO A 250 26.23 5.87 -8.80
C PRO A 250 25.53 4.58 -9.22
N ALA A 251 25.16 3.78 -8.23
CA ALA A 251 24.39 2.57 -8.43
C ALA A 251 22.99 2.95 -8.97
N PRO A 252 22.33 2.06 -9.75
CA PRO A 252 20.96 2.29 -10.17
C PRO A 252 20.04 2.56 -8.97
N TYR A 253 19.18 3.57 -9.07
CA TYR A 253 18.29 4.00 -7.98
C TYR A 253 17.43 2.83 -7.44
N LEU A 254 16.86 2.02 -8.33
CA LEU A 254 16.06 0.84 -8.00
C LEU A 254 16.61 -0.42 -8.67
N THR A 255 16.11 -1.59 -8.25
CA THR A 255 16.31 -2.83 -9.02
C THR A 255 15.62 -2.74 -10.38
N GLU A 256 16.01 -3.61 -11.32
CA GLU A 256 15.39 -3.64 -12.65
C GLU A 256 13.88 -3.92 -12.57
N ALA A 257 13.47 -4.89 -11.75
CA ALA A 257 12.06 -5.21 -11.55
C ALA A 257 11.25 -4.03 -10.99
N MET A 258 11.79 -3.34 -9.99
CA MET A 258 11.17 -2.13 -9.44
C MET A 258 11.11 -1.00 -10.47
N SER A 259 12.18 -0.83 -11.27
CA SER A 259 12.26 0.18 -12.33
C SER A 259 11.18 -0.02 -13.39
N GLU A 260 11.00 -1.24 -13.88
CA GLU A 260 9.97 -1.56 -14.88
C GLU A 260 8.55 -1.42 -14.30
N ALA A 261 8.38 -1.75 -13.02
CA ALA A 261 7.09 -1.58 -12.35
C ALA A 261 6.71 -0.11 -12.22
N ILE A 262 7.58 0.76 -11.70
CA ILE A 262 7.26 2.19 -11.56
C ILE A 262 7.15 2.91 -12.90
N LYS A 263 7.88 2.44 -13.92
CA LYS A 263 7.72 2.89 -15.30
C LYS A 263 6.33 2.56 -15.85
N THR A 264 5.81 1.38 -15.52
CA THR A 264 4.48 0.94 -15.96
C THR A 264 3.37 1.64 -15.18
N ILE A 265 3.48 1.72 -13.85
CA ILE A 265 2.41 2.20 -12.96
C ILE A 265 2.41 3.72 -12.86
N TRP A 266 3.59 4.34 -12.80
CA TRP A 266 3.75 5.78 -12.54
C TRP A 266 4.35 6.54 -13.73
N ALA A 267 4.67 5.87 -14.83
CA ALA A 267 5.40 6.46 -15.96
C ALA A 267 6.71 7.15 -15.53
N VAL A 268 7.35 6.67 -14.47
CA VAL A 268 8.64 7.19 -13.98
C VAL A 268 9.78 6.36 -14.57
N ASN A 269 10.78 7.03 -15.14
CA ASN A 269 11.97 6.37 -15.64
C ASN A 269 13.05 6.35 -14.56
N ALA A 270 13.17 5.22 -13.84
CA ALA A 270 14.16 5.06 -12.77
C ALA A 270 15.61 5.27 -13.25
N ALA A 271 15.92 4.96 -14.50
CA ALA A 271 17.25 5.16 -15.08
C ALA A 271 17.59 6.66 -15.30
N LYS A 272 16.61 7.55 -15.19
CA LYS A 272 16.78 9.01 -15.20
C LYS A 272 16.83 9.61 -13.80
N ILE A 273 16.86 8.77 -12.76
CA ILE A 273 17.04 9.19 -11.38
C ILE A 273 18.47 8.88 -10.96
N THR A 274 19.20 9.91 -10.56
CA THR A 274 20.57 9.78 -10.06
C THR A 274 20.56 9.90 -8.55
N SER A 275 20.86 8.80 -7.84
CA SER A 275 21.25 8.81 -6.42
C SER A 275 22.78 8.94 -6.30
N HIS A 276 23.33 8.86 -5.09
CA HIS A 276 24.75 9.10 -4.84
C HIS A 276 25.54 7.85 -4.48
N ALA A 277 24.89 6.81 -3.94
CA ALA A 277 25.61 5.65 -3.46
C ALA A 277 26.23 4.82 -4.58
N VAL A 278 27.46 4.34 -4.35
CA VAL A 278 28.18 3.45 -5.27
C VAL A 278 28.00 1.99 -4.84
N ALA A 279 27.67 1.12 -5.78
CA ALA A 279 27.41 -0.29 -5.49
C ALA A 279 28.69 -0.99 -5.00
N ASN A 280 28.60 -1.65 -3.85
CA ASN A 280 29.69 -2.40 -3.21
C ASN A 280 30.99 -1.60 -3.06
N ALA A 281 30.91 -0.28 -2.87
CA ALA A 281 32.08 0.53 -2.59
C ALA A 281 32.78 0.05 -1.31
N PRO A 282 34.11 0.18 -1.20
CA PRO A 282 34.82 -0.10 0.05
C PRO A 282 34.27 0.76 1.19
N ILE A 283 33.98 0.14 2.34
CA ILE A 283 33.61 0.86 3.55
C ILE A 283 34.76 1.78 3.97
N SER A 284 34.44 3.01 4.39
CA SER A 284 35.46 3.99 4.78
C SER A 284 36.20 3.53 6.04
N ALA A 285 37.53 3.58 5.99
CA ALA A 285 38.39 3.27 7.13
C ALA A 285 38.58 4.44 8.10
N ALA A 286 37.92 5.59 7.88
CA ALA A 286 38.06 6.78 8.72
C ALA A 286 37.61 6.56 10.18
N GLN A 287 36.70 5.61 10.41
CA GLN A 287 36.34 5.15 11.74
C GLN A 287 36.41 3.61 11.81
N PRO A 288 36.84 3.03 12.94
CA PRO A 288 36.88 1.58 13.09
C PRO A 288 35.49 0.98 13.07
N LYS A 289 34.49 1.67 13.62
CA LYS A 289 33.09 1.26 13.65
C LYS A 289 32.19 2.47 13.46
N TYR A 290 30.99 2.22 12.95
CA TYR A 290 29.95 3.22 12.78
C TYR A 290 28.68 2.78 13.52
N PRO A 291 27.95 3.72 14.15
CA PRO A 291 26.63 3.44 14.70
C PRO A 291 25.68 2.90 13.63
N VAL A 292 24.76 2.03 14.05
CA VAL A 292 23.85 1.31 13.15
C VAL A 292 22.45 1.86 13.28
N LEU A 293 21.82 2.20 12.15
CA LEU A 293 20.39 2.44 12.09
C LEU A 293 19.69 1.35 11.29
N VAL A 294 18.46 0.99 11.66
CA VAL A 294 17.63 0.08 10.87
C VAL A 294 16.35 0.80 10.46
N PHE A 295 16.06 0.79 9.16
CA PHE A 295 14.93 1.47 8.54
C PHE A 295 13.80 0.49 8.15
N SER A 296 12.56 0.91 8.36
CA SER A 296 11.36 0.19 7.93
C SER A 296 10.45 1.08 7.07
N HIS A 297 10.10 0.60 5.89
CA HIS A 297 9.25 1.33 4.94
C HIS A 297 7.77 1.37 5.37
N GLY A 298 7.00 2.30 4.79
CA GLY A 298 5.54 2.34 4.91
C GLY A 298 4.84 1.14 4.26
N ASN A 299 3.55 0.96 4.54
CA ASN A 299 2.78 -0.15 3.96
C ASN A 299 2.79 -0.12 2.43
N GLN A 300 3.04 -1.26 1.75
CA GLN A 300 3.13 -1.34 0.28
C GLN A 300 4.17 -0.39 -0.32
N SER A 301 5.29 -0.20 0.36
CA SER A 301 6.44 0.58 -0.11
C SER A 301 7.69 -0.29 -0.11
N ASN A 302 8.86 0.31 -0.32
CA ASN A 302 10.17 -0.32 -0.26
C ASN A 302 11.14 0.65 0.40
N SER A 303 12.21 0.12 1.00
CA SER A 303 13.27 0.93 1.60
C SER A 303 13.95 1.83 0.58
N ALA A 304 14.05 1.38 -0.68
CA ALA A 304 14.63 2.14 -1.76
C ALA A 304 13.84 3.42 -2.13
N PHE A 305 12.56 3.54 -1.75
CA PHE A 305 11.78 4.78 -1.90
C PHE A 305 12.08 5.83 -0.80
N SER A 306 13.13 5.62 0.00
CA SER A 306 13.66 6.59 0.95
C SER A 306 15.17 6.80 0.77
N THR A 307 15.70 6.52 -0.43
CA THR A 307 17.14 6.56 -0.70
C THR A 307 17.75 7.92 -0.38
N ALA A 308 17.06 9.04 -0.68
CA ALA A 308 17.60 10.36 -0.39
C ALA A 308 17.87 10.56 1.11
N LEU A 309 16.98 10.05 1.98
CA LEU A 309 17.16 10.11 3.43
C LEU A 309 18.24 9.13 3.91
N LEU A 310 18.25 7.90 3.39
CA LEU A 310 19.14 6.85 3.89
C LEU A 310 20.60 7.08 3.43
N GLU A 311 20.81 7.63 2.24
CA GLU A 311 22.14 8.09 1.78
C GLU A 311 22.63 9.30 2.59
N GLU A 312 21.76 10.24 2.92
CA GLU A 312 22.11 11.38 3.76
C GLU A 312 22.61 10.90 5.13
N ILE A 313 21.81 10.08 5.81
CA ILE A 313 22.20 9.49 7.10
C ILE A 313 23.54 8.75 6.98
N ALA A 314 23.74 7.95 5.92
CA ALA A 314 24.99 7.24 5.72
C ALA A 314 26.19 8.17 5.51
N SER A 315 26.00 9.27 4.77
CA SER A 315 27.05 10.28 4.54
C SER A 315 27.52 10.98 5.82
N HIS A 316 26.70 10.94 6.89
CA HIS A 316 27.03 11.46 8.23
C HIS A 316 27.62 10.42 9.17
N GLY A 317 28.03 9.25 8.67
CA GLY A 317 28.78 8.27 9.44
C GLY A 317 27.92 7.24 10.16
N TYR A 318 26.77 6.87 9.60
CA TYR A 318 25.94 5.76 10.07
C TYR A 318 25.91 4.62 9.05
N ILE A 319 25.82 3.38 9.50
CA ILE A 319 25.46 2.26 8.62
C ILE A 319 23.97 2.02 8.76
N VAL A 320 23.24 2.07 7.66
CA VAL A 320 21.77 2.01 7.65
C VAL A 320 21.28 0.77 6.92
N PHE A 321 20.52 -0.09 7.59
CA PHE A 321 19.89 -1.28 7.01
C PHE A 321 18.40 -1.06 6.76
N GLY A 322 17.96 -1.00 5.50
CA GLY A 322 16.54 -0.89 5.12
C GLY A 322 15.92 -2.25 4.84
N ILE A 323 14.83 -2.59 5.54
CA ILE A 323 14.16 -3.90 5.43
C ILE A 323 13.00 -3.83 4.46
N ASP A 324 13.02 -4.68 3.42
CA ASP A 324 11.86 -4.95 2.57
C ASP A 324 11.11 -6.17 3.09
N HIS A 325 9.94 -5.93 3.70
CA HIS A 325 9.12 -6.98 4.29
C HIS A 325 8.36 -7.74 3.22
N THR A 326 8.86 -8.90 2.78
CA THR A 326 8.27 -9.71 1.69
C THR A 326 6.76 -9.89 1.84
N TYR A 327 6.04 -9.76 0.71
CA TYR A 327 4.58 -9.67 0.59
C TYR A 327 3.91 -8.41 1.16
N ASN A 328 4.55 -7.65 2.06
CA ASN A 328 4.06 -6.33 2.47
C ASN A 328 4.72 -5.20 1.65
N ALA A 329 5.98 -5.37 1.28
CA ALA A 329 6.71 -4.46 0.41
C ALA A 329 6.08 -4.43 -0.99
N PHE A 330 6.13 -3.27 -1.66
CA PHE A 330 5.56 -3.10 -3.00
C PHE A 330 6.09 -4.19 -3.96
N LEU A 331 7.41 -4.37 -3.99
CA LEU A 331 8.08 -5.46 -4.70
C LEU A 331 9.29 -5.96 -3.91
N THR A 332 9.56 -7.25 -3.97
CA THR A 332 10.80 -7.86 -3.46
C THR A 332 11.45 -8.64 -4.59
N THR A 333 12.72 -8.33 -4.89
CA THR A 333 13.51 -9.05 -5.88
C THR A 333 14.50 -9.96 -5.17
N LEU A 334 14.42 -11.26 -5.42
CA LEU A 334 15.35 -12.25 -4.87
C LEU A 334 16.57 -12.44 -5.80
N PRO A 335 17.69 -12.99 -5.30
CA PRO A 335 18.92 -13.14 -6.08
C PRO A 335 18.80 -14.05 -7.31
N ASP A 336 17.84 -14.97 -7.32
CA ASP A 336 17.52 -15.85 -8.45
C ASP A 336 16.67 -15.18 -9.54
N GLY A 337 16.33 -13.89 -9.34
CA GLY A 337 15.48 -13.11 -10.23
C GLY A 337 13.99 -13.24 -9.95
N GLN A 338 13.58 -14.02 -8.94
CA GLN A 338 12.17 -14.08 -8.55
C GLN A 338 11.71 -12.72 -8.04
N VAL A 339 10.55 -12.26 -8.55
CA VAL A 339 9.90 -11.02 -8.11
C VAL A 339 8.65 -11.39 -7.34
N ILE A 340 8.61 -11.00 -6.06
CA ILE A 340 7.47 -11.18 -5.17
C ILE A 340 6.77 -9.84 -5.02
N GLN A 341 5.49 -9.78 -5.32
CA GLN A 341 4.69 -8.55 -5.18
C GLN A 341 4.01 -8.48 -3.82
N ALA A 342 3.60 -7.28 -3.43
CA ALA A 342 2.70 -7.12 -2.29
C ALA A 342 1.46 -7.99 -2.49
N LEU A 343 1.16 -8.84 -1.50
CA LEU A 343 -0.09 -9.58 -1.47
C LEU A 343 -1.09 -8.81 -0.66
N GLN A 344 -2.30 -8.70 -1.18
CA GLN A 344 -3.38 -8.02 -0.51
C GLN A 344 -3.47 -8.48 0.96
N ALA A 345 -3.40 -9.79 1.24
CA ALA A 345 -3.55 -10.36 2.58
C ALA A 345 -2.50 -9.87 3.60
N ALA A 346 -1.38 -9.33 3.13
CA ALA A 346 -0.30 -8.78 3.93
C ALA A 346 -0.35 -7.24 4.04
N THR A 347 -1.29 -6.57 3.37
CA THR A 347 -1.43 -5.10 3.37
C THR A 347 -2.29 -4.51 4.50
N PRO A 348 -3.27 -5.21 5.11
CA PRO A 348 -3.95 -4.70 6.28
C PRO A 348 -2.96 -4.46 7.43
N GLU A 349 -3.00 -3.25 7.99
CA GLU A 349 -2.18 -2.87 9.15
C GLU A 349 -2.82 -3.37 10.46
N THR A 350 -2.96 -4.69 10.60
CA THR A 350 -3.50 -5.34 11.80
C THR A 350 -2.40 -5.64 12.81
N ASP A 351 -2.80 -6.07 14.01
CA ASP A 351 -1.87 -6.51 15.05
C ASP A 351 -1.06 -7.73 14.59
N GLU A 352 -1.64 -8.62 13.77
CA GLU A 352 -0.93 -9.77 13.21
C GLU A 352 0.16 -9.34 12.20
N THR A 353 -0.15 -8.42 11.28
CA THR A 353 0.83 -7.90 10.34
C THR A 353 1.93 -7.10 11.06
N LEU A 354 1.56 -6.33 12.09
CA LEU A 354 2.52 -5.62 12.95
C LEU A 354 3.46 -6.62 13.65
N ALA A 355 2.91 -7.67 14.27
CA ALA A 355 3.69 -8.70 14.93
C ALA A 355 4.65 -9.43 13.97
N LEU A 356 4.21 -9.70 12.73
CA LEU A 356 5.07 -10.27 11.71
C LEU A 356 6.24 -9.35 11.36
N ARG A 357 5.98 -8.06 11.12
CA ARG A 357 7.04 -7.10 10.81
C ARG A 357 7.99 -6.88 11.98
N VAL A 358 7.50 -6.89 13.23
CA VAL A 358 8.34 -6.82 14.43
C VAL A 358 9.25 -8.06 14.53
N ALA A 359 8.73 -9.24 14.21
CA ALA A 359 9.55 -10.45 14.15
C ALA A 359 10.61 -10.38 13.02
N ASP A 360 10.28 -9.78 11.88
CA ASP A 360 11.26 -9.51 10.81
C ASP A 360 12.37 -8.57 11.27
N VAL A 361 12.04 -7.49 11.99
CA VAL A 361 13.04 -6.56 12.54
C VAL A 361 13.97 -7.29 13.50
N ARG A 362 13.44 -8.09 14.42
CA ARG A 362 14.26 -8.85 15.38
C ARG A 362 15.18 -9.86 14.70
N PHE A 363 14.68 -10.57 13.69
CA PHE A 363 15.49 -11.46 12.87
C PHE A 363 16.61 -10.69 12.14
N VAL A 364 16.30 -9.52 11.55
CA VAL A 364 17.30 -8.66 10.90
C VAL A 364 18.36 -8.18 11.89
N LEU A 365 17.97 -7.81 13.12
CA LEU A 365 18.94 -7.44 14.17
C LEU A 365 19.87 -8.61 14.52
N ASP A 366 19.38 -9.84 14.52
CA ASP A 366 20.21 -11.05 14.71
C ASP A 366 21.17 -11.25 13.53
N GLN A 367 20.70 -11.05 12.30
CA GLN A 367 21.53 -11.15 11.09
C GLN A 367 22.59 -10.05 11.05
N ILE A 368 22.26 -8.82 11.43
CA ILE A 368 23.23 -7.71 11.55
C ILE A 368 24.32 -8.06 12.59
N ALA A 369 23.94 -8.66 13.72
CA ALA A 369 24.91 -9.11 14.71
C ALA A 369 25.84 -10.21 14.17
N ALA A 370 25.30 -11.19 13.45
CA ALA A 370 26.08 -12.25 12.81
C ALA A 370 26.96 -11.72 11.66
N LEU A 371 26.46 -10.74 10.90
CA LEU A 371 27.18 -10.08 9.81
C LEU A 371 28.47 -9.45 10.33
N ASN A 372 28.45 -8.90 11.54
CA ASN A 372 29.60 -8.25 12.18
C ASN A 372 30.78 -9.20 12.46
N THR A 373 30.55 -10.50 12.39
CA THR A 373 31.58 -11.55 12.61
C THR A 373 31.74 -12.48 11.41
N SER A 374 31.22 -12.10 10.25
CA SER A 374 31.26 -12.90 9.02
C SER A 374 32.38 -12.47 8.06
N GLU A 375 32.38 -12.99 6.83
CA GLU A 375 33.29 -12.57 5.74
C GLU A 375 32.80 -11.33 4.97
N SER A 376 31.72 -10.71 5.43
CA SER A 376 31.18 -9.47 4.84
C SER A 376 32.17 -8.33 4.88
N ALA A 377 32.16 -7.45 3.88
CA ALA A 377 32.91 -6.19 3.89
C ALA A 377 32.51 -5.25 5.04
N LEU A 378 31.32 -5.45 5.63
CA LEU A 378 30.87 -4.68 6.80
C LEU A 378 31.27 -5.32 8.14
N ALA A 379 31.89 -6.51 8.11
CA ALA A 379 32.28 -7.21 9.33
C ALA A 379 33.30 -6.39 10.15
N GLY A 380 33.13 -6.39 11.46
CA GLY A 380 33.95 -5.61 12.39
C GLY A 380 33.65 -4.12 12.45
N HIS A 381 32.89 -3.56 11.49
CA HIS A 381 32.59 -2.13 11.39
C HIS A 381 31.25 -1.71 12.00
N LEU A 382 30.44 -2.66 12.48
CA LEU A 382 29.12 -2.35 13.05
C LEU A 382 29.24 -2.07 14.54
N ASP A 383 28.91 -0.85 14.97
CA ASP A 383 28.77 -0.50 16.37
C ASP A 383 27.35 -0.82 16.88
N LEU A 384 27.17 -2.06 17.31
CA LEU A 384 25.89 -2.57 17.80
C LEU A 384 25.51 -2.03 19.20
N ALA A 385 26.43 -1.35 19.90
CA ALA A 385 26.12 -0.69 21.17
C ALA A 385 25.33 0.62 20.93
N HIS A 386 25.51 1.22 19.76
CA HIS A 386 24.88 2.46 19.33
C HIS A 386 23.92 2.18 18.16
N LEU A 387 22.86 1.42 18.46
CA LEU A 387 21.86 0.99 17.49
C LEU A 387 20.54 1.75 17.64
N GLY A 388 20.09 2.41 16.57
CA GLY A 388 18.81 3.10 16.51
C GLY A 388 17.85 2.48 15.48
N LEU A 389 16.56 2.74 15.65
CA LEU A 389 15.52 2.30 14.72
C LEU A 389 14.79 3.51 14.12
N ILE A 390 14.42 3.44 12.86
CA ILE A 390 13.69 4.52 12.16
C ILE A 390 12.64 3.90 11.25
N GLY A 391 11.45 4.48 11.20
CA GLY A 391 10.43 3.98 10.28
C GLY A 391 9.45 5.03 9.84
N HIS A 392 9.00 4.90 8.60
CA HIS A 392 7.95 5.73 8.00
C HIS A 392 6.62 4.99 7.98
N SER A 393 5.53 5.71 8.28
CA SER A 393 4.18 5.18 8.21
C SER A 393 4.07 3.88 9.02
N PHE A 394 3.48 2.81 8.50
CA PHE A 394 3.41 1.52 9.19
C PHE A 394 4.77 0.97 9.66
N GLY A 395 5.87 1.35 8.99
CA GLY A 395 7.23 1.05 9.42
C GLY A 395 7.63 1.76 10.71
N GLY A 396 7.13 2.97 10.97
CA GLY A 396 7.35 3.69 12.22
C GLY A 396 6.71 2.98 13.42
N ALA A 397 5.46 2.54 13.27
CA ALA A 397 4.77 1.75 14.28
C ALA A 397 5.48 0.40 14.53
N THR A 398 5.94 -0.24 13.45
CA THR A 398 6.75 -1.47 13.51
C THR A 398 8.02 -1.25 14.32
N MET A 399 8.77 -0.19 14.04
CA MET A 399 10.05 0.07 14.70
C MET A 399 9.90 0.46 16.17
N ALA A 400 8.84 1.22 16.52
CA ALA A 400 8.55 1.54 17.91
C ALA A 400 8.21 0.27 18.72
N GLU A 401 7.35 -0.60 18.19
CA GLU A 401 6.99 -1.85 18.87
C GLU A 401 8.18 -2.82 18.93
N ALA A 402 9.02 -2.87 17.90
CA ALA A 402 10.27 -3.65 17.92
C ALA A 402 11.26 -3.11 18.96
N CYS A 403 11.41 -1.79 19.09
CA CYS A 403 12.28 -1.17 20.09
C CYS A 403 11.86 -1.53 21.52
N ARG A 404 10.55 -1.63 21.76
CA ARG A 404 9.99 -2.06 23.04
C ARG A 404 10.34 -3.52 23.36
N GLN A 405 10.36 -4.39 22.35
CA GLN A 405 10.61 -5.82 22.51
C GLN A 405 12.09 -6.19 22.48
N ASP A 406 12.97 -5.32 22.00
CA ASP A 406 14.39 -5.62 21.79
C ASP A 406 15.32 -4.58 22.41
N GLN A 407 16.06 -5.01 23.45
CA GLN A 407 16.94 -4.17 24.25
C GLN A 407 18.18 -3.65 23.49
N ARG A 408 18.44 -4.17 22.28
CA ARG A 408 19.48 -3.63 21.40
C ARG A 408 19.12 -2.23 20.90
N CYS A 409 17.84 -1.94 20.73
CA CYS A 409 17.39 -0.60 20.35
C CYS A 409 17.71 0.41 21.46
N LYS A 410 18.42 1.49 21.10
CA LYS A 410 18.82 2.58 22.00
C LYS A 410 18.07 3.88 21.76
N ALA A 411 17.51 4.10 20.57
CA ALA A 411 16.66 5.24 20.25
C ALA A 411 15.78 4.89 19.04
N VAL A 412 14.58 5.47 18.96
CA VAL A 412 13.68 5.23 17.82
C VAL A 412 13.05 6.51 17.27
N ALA A 413 13.02 6.65 15.95
CA ALA A 413 12.31 7.72 15.25
C ALA A 413 11.11 7.15 14.48
N VAL A 414 9.92 7.72 14.73
CA VAL A 414 8.64 7.32 14.16
C VAL A 414 8.15 8.46 13.28
N ILE A 415 8.04 8.21 11.98
CA ILE A 415 7.70 9.23 10.99
C ILE A 415 6.26 9.04 10.53
N ASP A 416 5.43 10.03 10.87
CA ASP A 416 4.09 10.30 10.40
C ASP A 416 3.08 9.16 10.57
N VAL A 417 3.10 8.51 11.73
CA VAL A 417 2.13 7.47 12.13
C VAL A 417 1.88 7.55 13.63
N PRO A 418 0.65 7.27 14.11
CA PRO A 418 0.47 6.99 15.53
C PRO A 418 1.19 5.69 15.93
N LEU A 419 1.61 5.60 17.19
CA LEU A 419 2.10 4.34 17.76
C LEU A 419 1.00 3.27 17.71
N ARG A 420 1.39 2.01 17.54
CA ARG A 420 0.50 0.84 17.55
C ARG A 420 1.10 -0.31 18.33
N GLY A 421 0.26 -1.30 18.67
CA GLY A 421 0.68 -2.41 19.53
C GLY A 421 0.74 -2.00 21.00
N GLU A 422 1.53 -2.75 21.78
CA GLU A 422 1.64 -2.52 23.23
C GLU A 422 2.40 -1.23 23.54
N VAL A 423 3.36 -0.80 22.69
CA VAL A 423 4.11 0.45 22.88
C VAL A 423 3.18 1.68 22.91
N ALA A 424 2.03 1.64 22.24
CA ALA A 424 1.04 2.72 22.29
C ALA A 424 0.32 2.83 23.64
N VAL A 425 0.43 1.81 24.50
CA VAL A 425 -0.21 1.74 25.81
C VAL A 425 0.80 1.95 26.94
N VAL A 426 1.94 1.24 26.88
CA VAL A 426 2.94 1.24 27.96
C VAL A 426 4.07 2.24 27.73
N GLY A 427 4.18 2.79 26.51
CA GLY A 427 5.29 3.65 26.11
C GLY A 427 6.60 2.90 25.93
N LEU A 428 7.70 3.65 25.91
CA LEU A 428 9.05 3.16 25.65
C LEU A 428 10.03 3.91 26.56
N SER A 429 10.99 3.24 27.19
CA SER A 429 11.98 3.90 28.06
C SER A 429 13.12 4.56 27.28
N GLN A 430 13.44 4.03 26.10
CA GLN A 430 14.42 4.59 25.19
C GLN A 430 13.95 5.94 24.63
N PRO A 431 14.88 6.84 24.28
CA PRO A 431 14.57 8.05 23.55
C PRO A 431 13.72 7.81 22.31
N ILE A 432 12.70 8.65 22.11
CA ILE A 432 11.76 8.56 20.98
C ILE A 432 11.53 9.91 20.32
N MET A 433 11.54 9.94 19.00
CA MET A 433 11.08 11.06 18.19
C MET A 433 9.83 10.67 17.42
N LEU A 434 8.77 11.46 17.56
CA LEU A 434 7.57 11.43 16.72
C LEU A 434 7.66 12.63 15.78
N MET A 435 7.83 12.37 14.49
CA MET A 435 7.90 13.39 13.44
C MET A 435 6.67 13.27 12.55
N ASP A 436 5.71 14.15 12.73
CA ASP A 436 4.46 14.16 11.97
C ASP A 436 4.51 15.15 10.79
N SER A 437 3.69 14.87 9.78
CA SER A 437 3.32 15.86 8.78
C SER A 437 2.43 16.95 9.37
N GLU A 438 2.24 18.04 8.61
CA GLU A 438 1.38 19.15 8.99
C GLU A 438 -0.02 18.66 9.41
N VAL A 439 -0.43 19.05 10.63
CA VAL A 439 -1.76 18.75 11.14
C VAL A 439 -2.79 19.73 10.54
N ILE A 440 -3.50 19.28 9.52
CA ILE A 440 -4.55 20.08 8.86
C ILE A 440 -5.94 19.89 9.48
N PRO A 441 -6.87 20.87 9.35
CA PRO A 441 -8.26 20.68 9.73
C PRO A 441 -8.90 19.49 9.00
N CYS A 442 -9.78 18.74 9.68
CA CYS A 442 -10.34 17.52 9.09
C CYS A 442 -11.22 17.78 7.86
N ASP A 443 -11.83 18.95 7.74
CA ASP A 443 -12.54 19.35 6.52
C ASP A 443 -11.58 19.58 5.35
N GLN A 444 -10.37 20.08 5.61
CA GLN A 444 -9.34 20.18 4.60
C GLN A 444 -8.83 18.79 4.20
N PHE A 445 -8.58 17.91 5.15
CA PHE A 445 -8.22 16.51 4.88
C PHE A 445 -9.26 15.81 4.00
N VAL A 446 -10.56 15.97 4.32
CA VAL A 446 -11.65 15.42 3.51
C VAL A 446 -11.59 15.95 2.08
N ARG A 447 -11.48 17.27 1.90
CA ARG A 447 -11.40 17.88 0.55
C ARG A 447 -10.18 17.39 -0.22
N GLU A 448 -9.03 17.31 0.44
CA GLU A 448 -7.80 16.81 -0.16
C GLU A 448 -7.99 15.36 -0.60
N VAL A 449 -8.42 14.44 0.26
CA VAL A 449 -8.65 13.03 -0.12
C VAL A 449 -9.71 12.87 -1.22
N GLN A 450 -10.78 13.67 -1.19
CA GLN A 450 -11.81 13.68 -2.24
C GLN A 450 -11.25 14.14 -3.60
N ALA A 451 -10.25 15.01 -3.62
CA ALA A 451 -9.59 15.42 -4.86
C ALA A 451 -8.65 14.34 -5.42
N LEU A 452 -8.22 13.39 -4.58
CA LEU A 452 -7.26 12.33 -4.95
C LEU A 452 -7.93 11.03 -5.39
N SER A 453 -9.15 10.78 -4.90
CA SER A 453 -9.90 9.55 -5.18
C SER A 453 -11.23 9.89 -5.82
N ALA A 454 -11.52 9.27 -6.97
CA ALA A 454 -12.85 9.33 -7.58
C ALA A 454 -13.95 8.77 -6.65
N ASN A 455 -13.58 7.80 -5.79
CA ASN A 455 -14.45 7.21 -4.77
C ASN A 455 -13.80 7.34 -3.38
N PRO A 456 -13.89 8.51 -2.75
CA PRO A 456 -13.35 8.72 -1.42
C PRO A 456 -14.16 7.90 -0.40
N PRO A 457 -13.51 7.24 0.56
CA PRO A 457 -14.23 6.41 1.53
C PRO A 457 -15.19 7.26 2.40
N PHE A 458 -16.33 6.70 2.78
CA PHE A 458 -17.23 7.37 3.73
C PHE A 458 -16.56 7.55 5.10
N GLY A 459 -16.94 8.60 5.84
CA GLY A 459 -16.43 8.86 7.19
C GLY A 459 -15.00 9.42 7.27
N LEU A 460 -14.50 10.09 6.22
CA LEU A 460 -13.16 10.69 6.20
C LEU A 460 -12.92 11.69 7.35
N HIS A 461 -13.95 12.43 7.75
CA HIS A 461 -13.85 13.35 8.89
C HIS A 461 -13.62 12.57 10.18
N ASP A 462 -14.43 11.54 10.47
CA ASP A 462 -14.27 10.67 11.64
C ASP A 462 -12.92 9.94 11.66
N LEU A 463 -12.44 9.53 10.48
CA LEU A 463 -11.10 8.94 10.32
C LEU A 463 -10.01 9.95 10.68
N CYS A 464 -10.08 11.18 10.17
CA CYS A 464 -9.13 12.23 10.51
C CYS A 464 -9.12 12.52 12.02
N GLU A 465 -10.30 12.65 12.61
CA GLU A 465 -10.47 12.87 14.05
C GLU A 465 -9.93 11.69 14.87
N ALA A 466 -10.09 10.45 14.40
CA ALA A 466 -9.50 9.27 15.02
C ALA A 466 -7.97 9.30 14.94
N ILE A 467 -7.39 9.61 13.78
CA ILE A 467 -5.93 9.72 13.59
C ILE A 467 -5.36 10.77 14.53
N LYS A 468 -5.96 11.95 14.62
CA LYS A 468 -5.52 13.02 15.54
C LYS A 468 -5.56 12.58 16.99
N ARG A 469 -6.67 11.95 17.42
CA ARG A 469 -6.79 11.43 18.79
C ARG A 469 -5.75 10.35 19.09
N ASP A 470 -5.53 9.43 18.17
CA ASP A 470 -4.57 8.34 18.34
C ASP A 470 -3.12 8.87 18.36
N ARG A 471 -2.79 9.86 17.51
CA ARG A 471 -1.50 10.57 17.57
C ARG A 471 -1.29 11.25 18.92
N GLN A 472 -2.27 12.02 19.39
CA GLN A 472 -2.17 12.69 20.70
C GLN A 472 -1.99 11.68 21.84
N LYS A 473 -2.78 10.60 21.84
CA LYS A 473 -2.72 9.58 22.87
C LYS A 473 -1.37 8.85 22.86
N ALA A 474 -0.88 8.49 21.68
CA ALA A 474 0.41 7.85 21.48
C ALA A 474 1.56 8.76 21.92
N ALA A 475 1.49 10.05 21.58
CA ALA A 475 2.44 11.06 22.03
C ALA A 475 2.46 11.16 23.56
N THR A 476 1.31 11.22 24.23
CA THR A 476 1.24 11.23 25.70
C THR A 476 1.87 9.97 26.32
N ALA A 477 1.62 8.78 25.77
CA ALA A 477 2.23 7.54 26.25
C ALA A 477 3.76 7.53 26.07
N ALA A 478 4.24 8.03 24.92
CA ALA A 478 5.67 8.16 24.63
C ALA A 478 6.36 9.18 25.56
N LEU A 479 5.74 10.35 25.74
CA LEU A 479 6.24 11.46 26.56
C LEU A 479 6.30 11.11 28.06
N THR A 480 5.45 10.20 28.53
CA THR A 480 5.40 9.83 29.96
C THR A 480 6.35 8.69 30.33
N ALA A 481 6.66 7.78 29.40
CA ALA A 481 7.47 6.59 29.68
C ALA A 481 8.96 6.75 29.30
N SER A 482 9.28 7.65 28.36
CA SER A 482 10.61 7.76 27.78
C SER A 482 11.56 8.60 28.62
N SER A 483 12.84 8.24 28.57
CA SER A 483 13.95 9.07 29.07
C SER A 483 14.10 10.39 28.30
N ALA A 484 13.68 10.44 27.04
CA ALA A 484 13.62 11.66 26.24
C ALA A 484 12.65 11.49 25.06
N ALA A 485 11.59 12.29 25.02
CA ALA A 485 10.61 12.24 23.94
C ALA A 485 10.49 13.59 23.23
N TYR A 486 10.42 13.55 21.90
CA TYR A 486 10.28 14.71 21.03
C TYR A 486 9.06 14.47 20.14
N HIS A 487 8.08 15.36 20.18
CA HIS A 487 6.96 15.33 19.24
C HIS A 487 6.99 16.62 18.45
N LEU A 488 7.11 16.49 17.13
CA LEU A 488 7.19 17.62 16.23
C LEU A 488 6.38 17.37 14.97
N SER A 489 5.91 18.45 14.37
CA SER A 489 5.23 18.46 13.08
C SER A 489 5.92 19.42 12.10
N LEU A 490 5.99 19.03 10.82
CA LEU A 490 6.58 19.84 9.76
C LEU A 490 5.49 20.48 8.90
N VAL A 491 5.34 21.80 9.01
CA VAL A 491 4.40 22.61 8.22
C VAL A 491 4.66 22.47 6.72
N GLY A 492 3.59 22.33 5.94
CA GLY A 492 3.64 22.22 4.49
C GLY A 492 3.97 20.83 3.95
N THR A 493 4.23 19.85 4.82
CA THR A 493 4.41 18.44 4.44
C THR A 493 3.09 17.65 4.46
N ARG A 494 3.10 16.50 3.78
CA ARG A 494 2.06 15.46 3.83
C ARG A 494 2.73 14.09 4.00
N HIS A 495 1.92 13.05 4.12
CA HIS A 495 2.40 11.71 4.45
C HIS A 495 3.55 11.19 3.59
N ASN A 496 3.49 11.46 2.28
CA ASN A 496 4.53 11.00 1.35
C ASN A 496 5.68 11.99 1.17
N SER A 497 5.67 13.14 1.85
CA SER A 497 6.77 14.10 1.85
C SER A 497 8.06 13.53 2.46
N PHE A 498 7.96 12.51 3.29
CA PHE A 498 9.09 11.84 3.95
C PHE A 498 9.67 10.67 3.13
N THR A 499 9.33 10.59 1.85
CA THR A 499 9.81 9.58 0.90
C THR A 499 10.50 10.29 -0.27
N ASP A 500 10.99 9.53 -1.24
CA ASP A 500 11.55 10.11 -2.47
C ASP A 500 10.46 10.59 -3.46
N LEU A 501 9.17 10.28 -3.21
CA LEU A 501 8.06 10.64 -4.10
C LEU A 501 8.01 12.13 -4.50
N PRO A 502 8.26 13.11 -3.60
CA PRO A 502 8.33 14.53 -3.96
C PRO A 502 9.40 14.88 -5.02
N PHE A 503 10.45 14.07 -5.17
CA PHE A 503 11.43 14.26 -6.24
C PHE A 503 10.95 13.62 -7.55
N LEU A 504 10.22 12.50 -7.47
CA LEU A 504 9.72 11.77 -8.64
C LEU A 504 8.66 12.56 -9.42
N VAL A 505 7.93 13.46 -8.76
CA VAL A 505 6.91 14.30 -9.43
C VAL A 505 7.50 15.23 -10.50
N GLN A 506 8.82 15.45 -10.51
CA GLN A 506 9.50 16.21 -11.56
C GLN A 506 9.49 15.48 -12.92
N GLN A 507 9.58 14.15 -12.91
CA GLN A 507 9.40 13.34 -14.12
C GLN A 507 7.92 13.17 -14.47
N GLN A 508 7.07 13.01 -13.45
CA GLN A 508 5.63 12.82 -13.64
C GLN A 508 4.81 13.74 -12.73
N PRO A 509 4.45 14.95 -13.19
CA PRO A 509 3.61 15.87 -12.42
C PRO A 509 2.24 15.31 -12.05
N ALA A 510 1.75 14.31 -12.79
CA ALA A 510 0.52 13.59 -12.48
C ALA A 510 0.59 12.78 -11.17
N LEU A 511 1.78 12.63 -10.56
CA LEU A 511 1.93 12.05 -9.22
C LEU A 511 1.69 13.05 -8.09
N LYS A 512 1.60 14.36 -8.37
CA LYS A 512 1.30 15.38 -7.34
C LYS A 512 0.06 15.07 -6.49
N PRO A 513 -1.06 14.57 -7.06
CA PRO A 513 -2.19 14.11 -6.27
C PRO A 513 -1.79 13.03 -5.25
N ASN A 514 -0.93 12.07 -5.61
CA ASN A 514 -0.53 10.96 -4.72
C ASN A 514 0.36 11.39 -3.54
N LEU A 515 0.68 12.67 -3.37
CA LEU A 515 1.43 13.16 -2.21
C LEU A 515 0.61 13.19 -0.90
N GLY A 516 -0.66 12.79 -0.94
CA GLY A 516 -1.53 12.72 0.24
C GLY A 516 -2.08 14.07 0.67
N GLY A 517 -2.13 15.04 -0.25
CA GLY A 517 -2.64 16.37 0.00
C GLY A 517 -1.90 17.48 -0.75
N VAL A 518 -2.21 18.73 -0.42
CA VAL A 518 -1.49 19.89 -0.95
C VAL A 518 -0.18 20.05 -0.17
N VAL A 519 0.92 19.59 -0.76
CA VAL A 519 2.27 19.87 -0.26
C VAL A 519 2.64 21.31 -0.65
N THR A 520 3.00 22.13 0.32
CA THR A 520 3.38 23.54 0.11
C THR A 520 4.86 23.81 0.38
N ILE A 521 5.54 22.93 1.11
CA ILE A 521 6.98 22.99 1.29
C ILE A 521 7.69 22.49 0.03
N ASP A 522 8.82 23.10 -0.30
CA ASP A 522 9.72 22.59 -1.34
C ASP A 522 10.26 21.19 -0.96
N ALA A 523 10.43 20.32 -1.96
CA ALA A 523 10.83 18.93 -1.73
C ALA A 523 12.22 18.80 -1.09
N GLU A 524 13.20 19.58 -1.57
CA GLU A 524 14.56 19.58 -1.01
C GLU A 524 14.55 20.19 0.38
N ARG A 525 13.78 21.26 0.59
CA ARG A 525 13.61 21.86 1.92
C ARG A 525 13.00 20.88 2.92
N GLY A 526 11.91 20.21 2.57
CA GLY A 526 11.24 19.22 3.42
C GLY A 526 12.14 18.04 3.76
N TRP A 527 12.89 17.53 2.78
CA TRP A 527 13.92 16.51 2.99
C TRP A 527 15.02 17.00 3.94
N ARG A 528 15.54 18.21 3.74
CA ARG A 528 16.63 18.78 4.55
C ARG A 528 16.21 18.90 6.00
N VAL A 529 15.04 19.49 6.27
CA VAL A 529 14.51 19.63 7.64
C VAL A 529 14.34 18.25 8.28
N SER A 530 13.70 17.31 7.58
CA SER A 530 13.48 15.95 8.12
C SER A 530 14.81 15.26 8.45
N SER A 531 15.78 15.31 7.54
CA SER A 531 17.11 14.71 7.71
C SER A 531 17.88 15.34 8.87
N ASP A 532 17.88 16.67 9.01
CA ASP A 532 18.59 17.36 10.10
C ASP A 532 18.06 17.02 11.48
N TYR A 533 16.74 16.91 11.63
CA TYR A 533 16.14 16.53 12.90
C TYR A 533 16.44 15.07 13.26
N LEU A 534 16.43 14.16 12.27
CA LEU A 534 16.81 12.76 12.48
C LEU A 534 18.29 12.63 12.85
N LEU A 535 19.19 13.34 12.15
CA LEU A 535 20.61 13.38 12.45
C LEU A 535 20.88 14.00 13.83
N ALA A 536 20.20 15.09 14.18
CA ALA A 536 20.29 15.69 15.51
C ALA A 536 19.84 14.72 16.61
N PHE A 537 18.74 14.00 16.38
CA PHE A 537 18.20 13.01 17.31
C PHE A 537 19.16 11.84 17.54
N PHE A 538 19.57 11.16 16.47
CA PHE A 538 20.49 10.03 16.60
C PHE A 538 21.90 10.47 17.01
N GLY A 539 22.35 11.65 16.60
CA GLY A 539 23.60 12.24 17.05
C GLY A 539 23.62 12.43 18.57
N LYS A 540 22.56 13.02 19.14
CA LYS A 540 22.42 13.22 20.58
C LYS A 540 22.34 11.90 21.35
N HIS A 541 21.47 10.98 20.92
CA HIS A 541 21.16 9.79 21.72
C HIS A 541 22.04 8.57 21.46
N LEU A 542 22.73 8.52 20.32
CA LEU A 542 23.66 7.42 20.00
C LEU A 542 25.14 7.85 20.04
N ARG A 543 25.46 9.13 19.80
CA ARG A 543 26.85 9.61 19.76
C ARG A 543 27.18 10.66 20.83
N GLY A 544 26.21 11.08 21.63
CA GLY A 544 26.40 12.09 22.68
C GLY A 544 26.63 13.51 22.13
N GLU A 545 26.21 13.78 20.89
CA GLU A 545 26.40 15.08 20.26
C GLU A 545 25.48 16.14 20.85
N THR A 546 25.98 17.37 20.90
CA THR A 546 25.19 18.52 21.33
C THR A 546 24.46 19.12 20.14
N THR A 547 23.15 19.36 20.29
CA THR A 547 22.31 20.00 19.27
C THR A 547 21.24 20.84 19.94
N SER A 548 20.96 22.02 19.40
CA SER A 548 19.85 22.88 19.84
C SER A 548 18.57 22.65 19.05
N LEU A 549 18.60 21.89 17.94
CA LEU A 549 17.42 21.64 17.11
C LEU A 549 16.30 20.92 17.87
N LEU A 550 16.66 20.15 18.89
CA LEU A 550 15.74 19.35 19.69
C LEU A 550 15.21 20.08 20.93
N ASP A 551 15.71 21.29 21.20
CA ASP A 551 15.38 22.05 22.41
C ASP A 551 14.14 22.95 22.20
N GLY A 552 13.64 23.05 20.96
CA GLY A 552 12.44 23.81 20.62
C GLY A 552 12.54 24.49 19.25
N ALA A 553 11.83 25.60 19.09
CA ALA A 553 11.76 26.33 17.83
C ALA A 553 13.16 26.76 17.32
N SER A 554 13.39 26.56 16.03
CA SER A 554 14.64 26.94 15.36
C SER A 554 14.37 28.03 14.32
N ALA A 555 15.13 29.14 14.38
CA ALA A 555 15.04 30.18 13.36
C ALA A 555 15.46 29.69 11.97
N ALA A 556 16.29 28.64 11.90
CA ALA A 556 16.69 28.02 10.65
C ALA A 556 15.59 27.10 10.08
N TYR A 557 14.66 26.62 10.90
CA TYR A 557 13.57 25.71 10.55
C TYR A 557 12.24 26.18 11.16
N SER A 558 11.75 27.32 10.68
CA SER A 558 10.46 27.91 11.11
C SER A 558 9.26 27.01 10.83
N GLU A 559 9.41 26.03 9.93
CA GLU A 559 8.40 25.07 9.53
C GLU A 559 8.20 23.97 10.59
N VAL A 560 9.09 23.85 11.58
CA VAL A 560 8.99 22.83 12.63
C VAL A 560 8.26 23.38 13.85
N ILE A 561 7.18 22.70 14.20
CA ILE A 561 6.38 22.98 15.39
C ILE A 561 6.62 21.85 16.39
N PHE A 562 6.92 22.19 17.65
CA PHE A 562 6.97 21.21 18.74
C PHE A 562 5.58 21.06 19.35
N ASP A 563 5.09 19.84 19.38
CA ASP A 563 3.80 19.47 19.95
C ASP A 563 4.03 19.08 21.42
N HIS A 564 3.44 19.85 22.35
CA HIS A 564 3.61 19.69 23.81
C HIS A 564 2.42 19.00 24.48
#